data_AF-A0A1V6CNM7-F1
#
_entry.id   AF-A0A1V6CNM7-F1
#
_cell.length_a   1.000
_cell.length_b   1.000
_cell.length_c   1.000
_cell.angle_alpha   90.00
_cell.angle_beta   90.00
_cell.angle_gamma   90.00
#
_symmetry.space_group_name_H-M   'P 1'
#
loop_
_entity.id
_entity.type
_entity.pdbx_description
1 polymer ?
#
loop_
_entity_poly.entity_id
_entity_poly.type
_entity_poly.pdbx_seq_one_letter_code
_entity_poly.pdbx_strand_id
1 'polypeptide(L)'
;MSETPLTSDQANALSGTTDADTDFVFPAIGESPYYTTVFRCLDRLLTLGRTPGNALRVYQDAASTFAVRAGRFWDGFQARTYAGSSAQGLTNNQTNYVYLLADGTLTVSTSGFPQGPHVPLASIIVSDGAFTQADLTDCRSLALFRPAGGLAVSAGAEVDDARTVTVQGPPGRTRLRVWVATGDYGQPSADGNSVALTTGTLLRELQANADYELISDADGAVVLTLTVAGAASRYVLAEHDGRVFSSGLLTWS
;
A
#
# COMPACT_ATOMS: atom_id res chain seq x y z
N MET A 1 -22.31 -9.20 10.89
CA MET A 1 -23.08 -10.02 9.93
C MET A 1 -22.61 -11.46 10.13
N SER A 2 -23.53 -12.37 10.45
CA SER A 2 -23.25 -13.81 10.48
C SER A 2 -23.51 -14.30 9.07
N GLU A 3 -22.48 -14.74 8.34
CA GLU A 3 -22.71 -15.54 7.13
C GLU A 3 -23.45 -16.80 7.57
N THR A 4 -24.74 -16.87 7.29
CA THR A 4 -25.55 -18.03 7.65
C THR A 4 -25.05 -19.22 6.82
N PRO A 5 -24.69 -20.35 7.44
CA PRO A 5 -24.30 -21.54 6.69
C PRO A 5 -25.39 -21.93 5.70
N LEU A 6 -25.01 -22.48 4.54
CA LEU A 6 -25.95 -23.11 3.63
C LEU A 6 -26.73 -24.19 4.39
N THR A 7 -28.05 -24.20 4.26
CA THR A 7 -28.86 -25.32 4.73
C THR A 7 -28.58 -26.54 3.85
N SER A 8 -28.86 -27.74 4.36
CA SER A 8 -28.71 -28.98 3.59
C SER A 8 -29.52 -28.94 2.28
N ASP A 9 -30.70 -28.33 2.28
CA ASP A 9 -31.54 -28.20 1.09
C ASP A 9 -30.91 -27.27 0.05
N GLN A 10 -30.32 -26.16 0.50
CA GLN A 10 -29.59 -25.24 -0.37
C GLN A 10 -28.35 -25.90 -0.96
N ALA A 11 -27.58 -26.65 -0.16
CA ALA A 11 -26.41 -27.39 -0.64
C ALA A 11 -26.81 -28.48 -1.65
N ASN A 12 -27.91 -29.19 -1.41
CA ASN A 12 -28.41 -30.22 -2.31
C ASN A 12 -28.90 -29.65 -3.65
N ALA A 13 -29.49 -28.45 -3.64
CA ALA A 13 -29.96 -27.78 -4.86
C ALA A 13 -28.82 -27.41 -5.82
N LEU A 14 -27.58 -27.29 -5.33
CA LEU A 14 -26.40 -27.02 -6.16
C LEU A 14 -25.94 -28.26 -6.94
N SER A 15 -26.30 -29.47 -6.52
CA SER A 15 -25.89 -30.72 -7.14
C SER A 15 -26.08 -30.75 -8.67
N GLY A 16 -24.99 -30.96 -9.41
CA GLY A 16 -25.01 -31.08 -10.88
C GLY A 16 -25.29 -29.78 -11.64
N THR A 17 -25.35 -28.65 -10.95
CA THR A 17 -25.53 -27.32 -11.55
C THR A 17 -24.19 -26.66 -11.88
N THR A 18 -24.22 -25.59 -12.68
CA THR A 18 -23.04 -24.74 -12.93
C THR A 18 -23.29 -23.37 -12.34
N ASP A 19 -22.39 -22.91 -11.48
CA ASP A 19 -22.37 -21.55 -10.97
C ASP A 19 -22.04 -20.58 -12.10
N ALA A 20 -22.90 -19.61 -12.36
CA ALA A 20 -22.76 -18.71 -13.52
C ALA A 20 -21.68 -17.63 -13.36
N ASP A 21 -21.25 -17.36 -12.12
CA ASP A 21 -20.25 -16.32 -11.83
C ASP A 21 -18.83 -16.90 -11.83
N THR A 22 -18.68 -18.18 -11.45
CA THR A 22 -17.39 -18.87 -11.31
C THR A 22 -17.16 -19.96 -12.35
N ASP A 23 -18.14 -20.23 -13.22
CA ASP A 23 -18.18 -21.37 -14.16
C ASP A 23 -17.93 -22.72 -13.46
N PHE A 24 -18.22 -22.79 -12.16
CA PHE A 24 -17.96 -23.98 -11.35
C PHE A 24 -19.11 -24.97 -11.48
N VAL A 25 -18.80 -26.16 -11.98
CA VAL A 25 -19.76 -27.27 -12.06
C VAL A 25 -19.74 -28.05 -10.75
N PHE A 26 -20.84 -27.99 -10.01
CA PHE A 26 -21.01 -28.75 -8.78
C PHE A 26 -21.16 -30.25 -9.09
N PRO A 27 -20.48 -31.13 -8.34
CA PRO A 27 -20.66 -32.58 -8.49
C PRO A 27 -22.13 -32.99 -8.30
N ALA A 28 -22.60 -33.99 -9.05
CA ALA A 28 -23.91 -34.55 -8.80
C ALA A 28 -23.90 -35.43 -7.52
N ILE A 29 -24.95 -35.36 -6.70
CA ILE A 29 -25.11 -36.24 -5.55
C ILE A 29 -25.13 -37.70 -6.04
N GLY A 30 -24.31 -38.54 -5.40
CA GLY A 30 -24.20 -39.96 -5.73
C GLY A 30 -23.29 -40.28 -6.93
N GLU A 31 -22.62 -39.28 -7.51
CA GLU A 31 -21.67 -39.51 -8.61
C GLU A 31 -20.42 -40.28 -8.14
N SER A 32 -20.02 -41.29 -8.92
CA SER A 32 -18.78 -42.05 -8.71
C SER A 32 -17.91 -42.00 -9.98
N PRO A 33 -16.58 -41.81 -9.86
CA PRO A 33 -15.81 -41.69 -8.62
C PRO A 33 -15.81 -40.27 -8.03
N TYR A 34 -16.49 -40.09 -6.88
CA TYR A 34 -16.60 -38.83 -6.15
C TYR A 34 -15.24 -38.18 -5.85
N TYR A 35 -14.23 -38.99 -5.51
CA TYR A 35 -12.90 -38.50 -5.17
C TYR A 35 -12.23 -37.73 -6.34
N THR A 36 -12.42 -38.17 -7.58
CA THR A 36 -11.84 -37.50 -8.76
C THR A 36 -12.47 -36.12 -8.96
N THR A 37 -13.80 -36.03 -8.81
CA THR A 37 -14.52 -34.76 -8.96
C THR A 37 -14.16 -33.80 -7.82
N VAL A 38 -14.05 -34.28 -6.58
CA VAL A 38 -13.57 -33.47 -5.44
C VAL A 38 -12.13 -32.98 -5.63
N PHE A 39 -11.20 -33.82 -6.08
CA PHE A 39 -9.83 -33.39 -6.34
C PHE A 39 -9.74 -32.35 -7.47
N ARG A 40 -10.56 -32.45 -8.51
CA ARG A 40 -10.66 -31.40 -9.55
C ARG A 40 -11.21 -30.09 -8.98
N CYS A 41 -12.20 -30.17 -8.09
CA CYS A 41 -12.76 -28.98 -7.43
C CYS A 41 -11.73 -28.30 -6.53
N LEU A 42 -11.02 -29.08 -5.72
CA LEU A 42 -9.93 -28.58 -4.88
C LEU A 42 -8.79 -28.00 -5.72
N ASP A 43 -8.38 -28.67 -6.80
CA ASP A 43 -7.34 -28.18 -7.70
C ASP A 43 -7.73 -26.85 -8.37
N ARG A 44 -8.97 -26.72 -8.85
CA ARG A 44 -9.49 -25.45 -9.39
C ARG A 44 -9.55 -24.36 -8.35
N LEU A 45 -10.07 -24.63 -7.15
CA LEU A 45 -10.12 -23.66 -6.05
C LEU A 45 -8.71 -23.18 -5.67
N LEU A 46 -7.77 -24.11 -5.52
CA LEU A 46 -6.38 -23.80 -5.22
C LEU A 46 -5.68 -23.06 -6.36
N THR A 47 -6.03 -23.36 -7.62
CA THR A 47 -5.51 -22.68 -8.80
C THR A 47 -6.04 -21.25 -8.92
N LEU A 48 -7.33 -21.03 -8.70
CA LEU A 48 -7.95 -19.70 -8.65
C LEU A 48 -7.38 -18.86 -7.50
N GLY A 49 -7.13 -19.48 -6.35
CA GLY A 49 -6.46 -18.85 -5.21
C GLY A 49 -4.94 -18.69 -5.36
N ARG A 50 -4.30 -19.31 -6.36
CA ARG A 50 -2.85 -19.40 -6.46
C ARG A 50 -2.20 -18.04 -6.71
N THR A 51 -2.82 -17.22 -7.56
CA THR A 51 -2.24 -15.94 -7.99
C THR A 51 -2.55 -14.80 -7.01
N PRO A 52 -3.79 -14.59 -6.54
CA PRO A 52 -4.08 -13.53 -5.55
C PRO A 52 -3.82 -13.96 -4.09
N GLY A 53 -4.03 -15.23 -3.74
CA GLY A 53 -3.98 -15.70 -2.35
C GLY A 53 -2.64 -16.28 -1.89
N ASN A 54 -1.82 -16.79 -2.82
CA ASN A 54 -0.55 -17.44 -2.48
C ASN A 54 0.71 -16.63 -2.86
N ALA A 55 0.55 -15.56 -3.65
CA ALA A 55 1.64 -14.63 -3.93
C ALA A 55 2.13 -13.95 -2.64
N LEU A 56 3.45 -13.80 -2.52
CA LEU A 56 4.13 -13.17 -1.38
C LEU A 56 3.85 -13.82 -0.02
N ARG A 57 3.26 -15.02 -0.01
CA ARG A 57 2.94 -15.73 1.23
C ARG A 57 4.23 -16.11 1.97
N VAL A 58 4.26 -15.79 3.25
CA VAL A 58 5.29 -16.23 4.19
C VAL A 58 4.96 -17.64 4.69
N TYR A 59 5.95 -18.52 4.71
CA TYR A 59 5.81 -19.89 5.21
C TYR A 59 7.08 -20.35 5.91
N GLN A 60 6.92 -21.31 6.83
CA GLN A 60 8.04 -21.94 7.52
C GLN A 60 8.79 -22.88 6.57
N ASP A 61 10.11 -22.75 6.51
CA ASP A 61 10.98 -23.67 5.78
C ASP A 61 12.00 -24.41 6.67
N ALA A 62 12.28 -23.91 7.88
CA ALA A 62 12.88 -24.66 8.98
C ALA A 62 12.43 -24.10 10.35
N ALA A 63 12.94 -24.66 11.45
CA ALA A 63 12.50 -24.30 12.80
C ALA A 63 12.61 -22.79 13.08
N SER A 64 13.74 -22.16 12.76
CA SER A 64 14.03 -20.74 12.99
C SER A 64 14.19 -19.92 11.70
N THR A 65 13.71 -20.45 10.57
CA THR A 65 13.79 -19.76 9.27
C THR A 65 12.45 -19.76 8.55
N PHE A 66 12.29 -18.78 7.67
CA PHE A 66 11.12 -18.69 6.81
C PHE A 66 11.52 -18.51 5.33
N ALA A 67 10.52 -18.70 4.49
CA ALA A 67 10.56 -18.44 3.07
C ALA A 67 9.36 -17.58 2.66
N VAL A 68 9.52 -16.89 1.54
CA VAL A 68 8.47 -16.05 0.93
C VAL A 68 8.25 -16.51 -0.51
N ARG A 69 7.02 -16.78 -0.88
CA ARG A 69 6.66 -17.12 -2.28
C ARG A 69 6.90 -15.93 -3.19
N ALA A 70 7.25 -16.21 -4.45
CA ALA A 70 7.27 -15.20 -5.51
C ALA A 70 5.91 -14.51 -5.64
N GLY A 71 5.89 -13.29 -6.15
CA GLY A 71 4.66 -12.53 -6.33
C GLY A 71 4.86 -11.16 -6.95
N ARG A 72 3.78 -10.41 -7.08
CA ARG A 72 3.80 -9.01 -7.51
C ARG A 72 3.21 -8.12 -6.44
N PHE A 73 3.75 -6.91 -6.31
CA PHE A 73 3.22 -5.88 -5.42
C PHE A 73 3.27 -4.51 -6.08
N TRP A 74 2.48 -3.57 -5.55
CA TRP A 74 2.50 -2.18 -5.98
C TRP A 74 3.41 -1.36 -5.08
N ASP A 75 4.43 -0.78 -5.70
CA ASP A 75 5.25 0.29 -5.14
C ASP A 75 4.77 1.61 -5.76
N GLY A 76 3.80 2.24 -5.09
CA GLY A 76 3.08 3.41 -5.52
C GLY A 76 2.27 3.05 -6.75
N PHE A 77 2.83 3.39 -7.90
CA PHE A 77 2.22 3.19 -9.21
C PHE A 77 3.03 2.23 -10.09
N GLN A 78 4.10 1.63 -9.57
CA GLN A 78 4.88 0.61 -10.28
C GLN A 78 4.52 -0.78 -9.76
N ALA A 79 4.12 -1.66 -10.68
CA ALA A 79 3.98 -3.07 -10.39
C ALA A 79 5.37 -3.72 -10.37
N ARG A 80 5.82 -4.17 -9.20
CA ARG A 80 7.10 -4.86 -9.02
C ARG A 80 6.90 -6.35 -8.92
N THR A 81 7.90 -7.10 -9.37
CA THR A 81 7.94 -8.57 -9.24
C THR A 81 9.00 -8.95 -8.22
N TYR A 82 8.59 -9.73 -7.23
CA TYR A 82 9.46 -10.33 -6.24
C TYR A 82 9.66 -11.81 -6.57
N ALA A 83 10.93 -12.25 -6.68
CA ALA A 83 11.28 -13.59 -7.12
C ALA A 83 11.03 -14.68 -6.06
N GLY A 84 10.77 -14.30 -4.81
CA GLY A 84 10.74 -15.24 -3.69
C GLY A 84 12.08 -15.31 -2.95
N SER A 85 12.04 -15.86 -1.74
CA SER A 85 13.23 -16.13 -0.92
C SER A 85 13.02 -17.37 -0.06
N SER A 86 14.12 -17.90 0.45
CA SER A 86 14.16 -19.00 1.40
C SER A 86 15.29 -18.82 2.40
N ALA A 87 15.30 -19.64 3.44
CA ALA A 87 16.31 -19.68 4.51
C ALA A 87 16.55 -18.32 5.18
N GLN A 88 15.50 -17.52 5.32
CA GLN A 88 15.59 -16.21 5.97
C GLN A 88 15.56 -16.40 7.48
N GLY A 89 16.60 -15.93 8.15
CA GLY A 89 16.74 -16.08 9.60
C GLY A 89 15.74 -15.24 10.39
N LEU A 90 15.30 -15.78 11.52
CA LEU A 90 14.49 -15.08 12.50
C LEU A 90 15.27 -14.91 13.81
N THR A 91 15.00 -13.83 14.52
CA THR A 91 15.55 -13.60 15.87
C THR A 91 14.70 -14.35 16.88
N ASN A 92 15.35 -15.19 17.70
CA ASN A 92 14.69 -15.98 18.73
C ASN A 92 14.15 -15.10 19.88
N ASN A 93 13.05 -15.54 20.50
CA ASN A 93 12.39 -14.88 21.63
C ASN A 93 12.03 -13.42 21.34
N GLN A 94 11.64 -13.14 20.10
CA GLN A 94 11.26 -11.82 19.61
C GLN A 94 10.11 -11.93 18.60
N THR A 95 9.36 -10.84 18.44
CA THR A 95 8.47 -10.67 17.29
C THR A 95 9.29 -10.17 16.11
N ASN A 96 9.24 -10.89 15.00
CA ASN A 96 9.93 -10.58 13.76
C ASN A 96 8.92 -10.06 12.73
N TYR A 97 9.11 -8.84 12.25
CA TYR A 97 8.27 -8.17 11.27
C TYR A 97 8.90 -8.32 9.90
N VAL A 98 8.22 -9.04 9.00
CA VAL A 98 8.68 -9.38 7.65
C VAL A 98 7.98 -8.47 6.64
N TYR A 99 8.74 -7.76 5.83
CA TYR A 99 8.20 -6.82 4.84
C TYR A 99 9.12 -6.67 3.62
N LEU A 100 8.54 -6.22 2.50
CA LEU A 100 9.30 -5.76 1.34
C LEU A 100 9.43 -4.24 1.38
N LEU A 101 10.62 -3.73 1.08
CA LEU A 101 10.84 -2.32 0.79
C LEU A 101 10.34 -1.97 -0.62
N ALA A 102 10.24 -0.68 -0.90
CA ALA A 102 9.85 -0.13 -2.21
C ALA A 102 10.64 -0.77 -3.37
N ASP A 103 11.94 -1.01 -3.22
CA ASP A 103 12.80 -1.61 -4.23
C ASP A 103 12.62 -3.14 -4.40
N GLY A 104 11.79 -3.78 -3.57
CA GLY A 104 11.59 -5.23 -3.54
C GLY A 104 12.56 -6.00 -2.64
N THR A 105 13.38 -5.31 -1.86
CA THR A 105 14.26 -5.93 -0.86
C THR A 105 13.43 -6.49 0.29
N LEU A 106 13.58 -7.79 0.57
CA LEU A 106 12.99 -8.43 1.75
C LEU A 106 13.78 -8.05 3.00
N THR A 107 13.07 -7.59 4.03
CA THR A 107 13.64 -7.17 5.29
C THR A 107 12.92 -7.85 6.47
N VAL A 108 13.68 -8.10 7.54
CA VAL A 108 13.18 -8.57 8.83
C VAL A 108 13.60 -7.57 9.90
N SER A 109 12.66 -7.14 10.72
CA SER A 109 12.88 -6.20 11.83
C SER A 109 12.34 -6.79 13.12
N THR A 110 12.97 -6.49 14.26
CA THR A 110 12.44 -6.80 15.60
C THR A 110 11.79 -5.58 16.28
N SER A 111 11.90 -4.40 15.67
CA SER A 111 11.39 -3.13 16.24
C SER A 111 10.01 -2.71 15.71
N GLY A 112 9.38 -3.53 14.86
CA GLY A 112 8.14 -3.19 14.16
C GLY A 112 8.32 -2.99 12.65
N PHE A 113 7.20 -2.75 11.98
CA PHE A 113 7.17 -2.27 10.59
C PHE A 113 7.69 -0.83 10.50
N PRO A 114 8.37 -0.43 9.40
CA PRO A 114 8.88 0.93 9.25
C PRO A 114 7.76 1.95 9.02
N GLN A 115 8.06 3.22 9.27
CA GLN A 115 7.13 4.32 8.98
C GLN A 115 7.06 4.68 7.49
N GLY A 116 8.12 4.39 6.73
CA GLY A 116 8.20 4.66 5.28
C GLY A 116 7.47 3.64 4.39
N PRO A 117 7.47 3.84 3.05
CA PRO A 117 6.87 2.92 2.09
C PRO A 117 7.38 1.47 2.23
N HIS A 118 6.47 0.53 2.47
CA HIS A 118 6.76 -0.90 2.55
C HIS A 118 5.49 -1.73 2.32
N VAL A 119 5.69 -3.01 2.01
CA VAL A 119 4.62 -4.02 1.92
C VAL A 119 4.76 -4.97 3.13
N PRO A 120 3.92 -4.85 4.17
CA PRO A 120 3.92 -5.80 5.28
C PRO A 120 3.48 -7.18 4.80
N LEU A 121 4.28 -8.21 5.11
CA LEU A 121 3.99 -9.59 4.73
C LEU A 121 3.50 -10.42 5.91
N ALA A 122 4.23 -10.40 7.03
CA ALA A 122 3.85 -11.14 8.23
C ALA A 122 4.52 -10.57 9.47
N SER A 123 3.99 -10.95 10.64
CA SER A 123 4.74 -10.95 11.89
C SER A 123 4.87 -12.38 12.42
N ILE A 124 6.06 -12.77 12.85
CA ILE A 124 6.36 -14.11 13.33
C ILE A 124 6.95 -14.02 14.73
N ILE A 125 6.35 -14.72 15.69
CA ILE A 125 6.93 -14.90 17.02
C ILE A 125 7.75 -16.19 17.01
N VAL A 126 9.03 -16.11 17.35
CA VAL A 126 9.86 -17.30 17.54
C VAL A 126 10.05 -17.51 19.03
N SER A 127 9.65 -18.67 19.53
CA SER A 127 9.82 -19.07 20.93
C SER A 127 10.68 -20.33 20.99
N ASP A 128 11.71 -20.32 21.84
CA ASP A 128 12.58 -21.48 22.05
C ASP A 128 13.23 -22.03 20.76
N GLY A 129 13.56 -21.13 19.83
CA GLY A 129 14.26 -21.46 18.59
C GLY A 129 13.36 -22.06 17.50
N ALA A 130 12.04 -22.08 17.71
CA ALA A 130 11.08 -22.56 16.72
C ALA A 130 9.86 -21.63 16.62
N PHE A 131 9.14 -21.74 15.51
CA PHE A 131 7.79 -21.20 15.40
C PHE A 131 6.90 -22.21 14.68
N THR A 132 5.60 -22.04 14.78
CA THR A 132 4.58 -22.83 14.10
C THR A 132 3.68 -21.90 13.29
N GLN A 133 2.71 -22.48 12.57
CA GLN A 133 1.73 -21.68 11.86
C GLN A 133 0.91 -20.78 12.80
N ALA A 134 0.72 -21.16 14.07
CA ALA A 134 -0.01 -20.33 15.04
C ALA A 134 0.74 -19.05 15.41
N ASP A 135 2.07 -19.05 15.29
CA ASP A 135 2.94 -17.92 15.62
C ASP A 135 3.13 -16.95 14.45
N LEU A 136 2.63 -17.32 13.26
CA LEU A 136 2.67 -16.52 12.04
C LEU A 136 1.34 -15.78 11.87
N THR A 137 1.40 -14.46 11.96
CA THR A 137 0.28 -13.58 11.60
C THR A 137 0.49 -13.07 10.18
N ASP A 138 -0.45 -13.36 9.28
CA ASP A 138 -0.44 -12.85 7.90
C ASP A 138 -0.84 -11.37 7.88
N CYS A 139 0.02 -10.52 7.33
CA CYS A 139 -0.20 -9.07 7.27
C CYS A 139 -0.45 -8.56 5.84
N ARG A 140 -0.53 -9.45 4.84
CA ARG A 140 -0.64 -9.07 3.42
C ARG A 140 -1.93 -8.31 3.10
N SER A 141 -3.00 -8.55 3.85
CA SER A 141 -4.26 -7.80 3.73
C SER A 141 -4.10 -6.31 4.06
N LEU A 142 -3.14 -5.95 4.91
CA LEU A 142 -2.82 -4.54 5.23
C LEU A 142 -2.22 -3.82 4.01
N ALA A 143 -1.58 -4.56 3.10
CA ALA A 143 -1.00 -4.01 1.88
C ALA A 143 -2.01 -3.92 0.72
N LEU A 144 -3.13 -4.65 0.78
CA LEU A 144 -4.10 -4.73 -0.33
C LEU A 144 -4.65 -3.35 -0.73
N PHE A 145 -4.83 -2.46 0.25
CA PHE A 145 -5.28 -1.08 0.04
C PHE A 145 -4.22 -0.04 0.37
N ARG A 146 -2.99 -0.45 0.69
CA ARG A 146 -1.88 0.44 1.03
C ARG A 146 -0.73 0.22 0.05
N PRO A 147 -0.83 0.72 -1.21
CA PRO A 147 0.30 0.72 -2.13
C PRO A 147 1.49 1.38 -1.43
N ALA A 148 2.67 0.75 -1.54
CA ALA A 148 3.86 1.24 -0.89
C ALA A 148 4.35 2.48 -1.65
N GLY A 149 4.18 3.69 -1.14
CA GLY A 149 4.60 4.91 -1.85
C GLY A 149 3.44 5.88 -2.07
N GLY A 150 3.77 7.12 -2.41
CA GLY A 150 2.82 8.22 -2.51
C GLY A 150 3.51 9.50 -2.97
N LEU A 151 2.89 10.66 -2.73
CA LEU A 151 3.53 11.93 -3.03
C LEU A 151 4.68 12.18 -2.05
N ALA A 152 5.81 12.68 -2.55
CA ALA A 152 6.83 13.29 -1.74
C ALA A 152 6.69 14.82 -1.84
N VAL A 153 6.43 15.48 -0.71
CA VAL A 153 6.41 16.95 -0.64
C VAL A 153 7.72 17.39 -0.01
N SER A 154 8.49 18.20 -0.73
CA SER A 154 9.79 18.70 -0.28
C SER A 154 9.90 20.19 -0.54
N ALA A 155 10.70 20.88 0.28
CA ALA A 155 10.97 22.30 0.12
C ALA A 155 12.47 22.54 0.11
N GLY A 156 12.92 23.42 -0.80
CA GLY A 156 14.29 23.92 -0.84
C GLY A 156 14.59 24.88 0.30
N ALA A 157 15.84 25.36 0.31
CA ALA A 157 16.25 26.44 1.19
C ALA A 157 15.46 27.73 0.90
N GLU A 158 15.35 28.57 1.93
CA GLU A 158 14.76 29.90 1.80
C GLU A 158 15.76 30.87 1.17
N VAL A 159 15.27 31.66 0.22
CA VAL A 159 15.98 32.75 -0.45
C VAL A 159 14.98 33.88 -0.65
N ASP A 160 15.26 35.06 -0.08
CA ASP A 160 14.42 36.26 -0.20
C ASP A 160 12.93 35.99 0.11
N ASP A 161 12.65 35.46 1.31
CA ASP A 161 11.33 35.05 1.79
C ASP A 161 10.65 33.94 0.96
N ALA A 162 11.33 33.35 -0.04
CA ALA A 162 10.79 32.36 -0.96
C ALA A 162 11.41 30.97 -0.79
N ARG A 163 10.60 29.93 -0.95
CA ARG A 163 11.03 28.54 -1.02
C ARG A 163 10.47 27.88 -2.27
N THR A 164 11.30 27.14 -2.98
CA THR A 164 10.84 26.22 -4.03
C THR A 164 10.30 24.96 -3.37
N VAL A 165 9.02 24.66 -3.59
CA VAL A 165 8.33 23.49 -3.07
C VAL A 165 8.05 22.54 -4.23
N THR A 166 8.49 21.30 -4.09
CA THR A 166 8.28 20.24 -5.09
C THR A 166 7.36 19.19 -4.49
N VAL A 167 6.24 18.96 -5.16
CA VAL A 167 5.38 17.79 -4.96
C VAL A 167 5.71 16.79 -6.06
N GLN A 168 6.34 15.69 -5.68
CA GLN A 168 6.76 14.64 -6.59
C GLN A 168 5.82 13.44 -6.47
N GLY A 169 5.07 13.18 -7.54
CA GLY A 169 4.29 11.97 -7.73
C GLY A 169 5.01 10.95 -8.64
N PRO A 170 4.30 9.89 -9.07
CA PRO A 170 4.82 8.97 -10.09
C PRO A 170 4.97 9.65 -11.46
N PRO A 171 5.83 9.12 -12.35
CA PRO A 171 5.83 9.53 -13.75
C PRO A 171 4.42 9.47 -14.35
N GLY A 172 4.06 10.51 -15.07
CA GLY A 172 2.73 10.71 -15.63
C GLY A 172 2.01 11.94 -15.07
N ARG A 173 1.00 12.38 -15.82
CA ARG A 173 0.17 13.53 -15.45
C ARG A 173 -0.94 13.08 -14.53
N THR A 174 -0.89 13.51 -13.28
CA THR A 174 -1.89 13.21 -12.24
C THR A 174 -2.55 14.49 -11.77
N ARG A 175 -3.82 14.40 -11.41
CA ARG A 175 -4.52 15.52 -10.76
C ARG A 175 -4.15 15.53 -9.29
N LEU A 176 -3.76 16.70 -8.79
CA LEU A 176 -3.34 16.93 -7.42
C LEU A 176 -4.11 18.11 -6.85
N ARG A 177 -4.34 18.10 -5.54
CA ARG A 177 -4.68 19.31 -4.79
C ARG A 177 -3.50 19.67 -3.89
N VAL A 178 -3.06 20.90 -3.89
CA VAL A 178 -1.93 21.37 -3.07
C VAL A 178 -2.35 22.62 -2.31
N TRP A 179 -2.10 22.65 -1.00
CA TRP A 179 -2.43 23.79 -0.17
C TRP A 179 -1.40 24.11 0.90
N VAL A 180 -1.41 25.35 1.36
CA VAL A 180 -0.56 25.86 2.45
C VAL A 180 -1.40 25.93 3.72
N ALA A 181 -0.86 25.45 4.84
CA ALA A 181 -1.52 25.45 6.14
C ALA A 181 -0.61 25.99 7.26
N THR A 182 -1.22 26.43 8.37
CA THR A 182 -0.52 26.85 9.59
C THR A 182 -0.26 25.72 10.58
N GLY A 183 -0.87 24.55 10.36
CA GLY A 183 -0.68 23.33 11.14
C GLY A 183 -0.59 22.10 10.24
N ASP A 184 0.06 21.04 10.74
CA ASP A 184 0.18 19.79 10.00
C ASP A 184 -1.20 19.17 9.78
N TYR A 185 -1.48 18.73 8.56
CA TYR A 185 -2.82 18.30 8.12
C TYR A 185 -3.94 19.33 8.38
N GLY A 186 -3.60 20.62 8.46
CA GLY A 186 -4.52 21.72 8.67
C GLY A 186 -5.31 22.15 7.43
N GLN A 187 -6.25 23.08 7.65
CA GLN A 187 -7.01 23.73 6.58
C GLN A 187 -6.14 24.73 5.80
N PRO A 188 -6.49 25.04 4.53
CA PRO A 188 -5.81 26.08 3.77
C PRO A 188 -5.82 27.45 4.47
N SER A 189 -4.67 28.12 4.52
CA SER A 189 -4.50 29.48 5.04
C SER A 189 -3.77 30.35 4.03
N ALA A 190 -4.35 31.50 3.71
CA ALA A 190 -3.77 32.50 2.81
C ALA A 190 -2.90 33.54 3.54
N ASP A 191 -2.80 33.45 4.87
CA ASP A 191 -2.27 34.53 5.69
C ASP A 191 -0.77 34.73 5.43
N GLY A 192 -0.42 35.88 4.85
CA GLY A 192 0.96 36.29 4.60
C GLY A 192 1.70 35.48 3.54
N ASN A 193 0.97 34.69 2.73
CA ASN A 193 1.56 33.83 1.71
C ASN A 193 1.32 34.42 0.31
N SER A 194 2.22 34.13 -0.64
CA SER A 194 1.94 34.17 -2.07
C SER A 194 2.54 32.94 -2.75
N VAL A 195 1.83 32.38 -3.73
CA VAL A 195 2.23 31.14 -4.40
C VAL A 195 2.28 31.36 -5.91
N ALA A 196 3.38 30.94 -6.54
CA ALA A 196 3.54 30.94 -7.98
C ALA A 196 3.85 29.53 -8.50
N LEU A 197 3.08 29.06 -9.50
CA LEU A 197 3.33 27.78 -10.14
C LEU A 197 4.48 27.90 -11.16
N THR A 198 5.50 27.06 -11.02
CA THR A 198 6.64 26.98 -11.95
C THR A 198 6.53 25.76 -12.86
N THR A 199 6.15 24.60 -12.31
CA THR A 199 5.99 23.34 -13.06
C THR A 199 4.63 22.73 -12.80
N GLY A 200 3.99 22.21 -13.84
CA GLY A 200 2.65 21.63 -13.82
C GLY A 200 1.64 22.49 -14.58
N THR A 201 0.35 22.23 -14.38
CA THR A 201 -0.73 23.02 -14.98
C THR A 201 -1.77 23.34 -13.92
N LEU A 202 -2.01 24.63 -13.69
CA LEU A 202 -3.09 25.09 -12.82
C LEU A 202 -4.43 24.82 -13.49
N LEU A 203 -5.29 24.04 -12.82
CA LEU A 203 -6.68 23.86 -13.26
C LEU A 203 -7.59 24.90 -12.63
N ARG A 204 -7.43 25.09 -11.32
CA ARG A 204 -8.31 25.94 -10.53
C ARG A 204 -7.61 26.40 -9.26
N GLU A 205 -7.77 27.68 -8.95
CA GLU A 205 -7.49 28.23 -7.62
C GLU A 205 -8.76 28.10 -6.77
N LEU A 206 -8.68 27.35 -5.67
CA LEU A 206 -9.77 27.16 -4.72
C LEU A 206 -9.80 28.29 -3.68
N GLN A 207 -8.62 28.70 -3.24
CA GLN A 207 -8.40 29.82 -2.34
C GLN A 207 -7.10 30.52 -2.73
N ALA A 208 -7.18 31.81 -3.03
CA ALA A 208 -6.03 32.61 -3.41
C ALA A 208 -4.90 32.50 -2.39
N ASN A 209 -3.68 32.30 -2.89
CA ASN A 209 -2.45 32.14 -2.10
C ASN A 209 -2.43 30.97 -1.12
N ALA A 210 -3.38 30.01 -1.22
CA ALA A 210 -3.51 28.96 -0.23
C ALA A 210 -3.87 27.58 -0.78
N ASP A 211 -4.74 27.45 -1.79
CA ASP A 211 -5.30 26.14 -2.19
C ASP A 211 -5.51 26.06 -3.71
N TYR A 212 -4.94 25.01 -4.31
CA TYR A 212 -4.81 24.87 -5.76
C TYR A 212 -5.13 23.44 -6.21
N GLU A 213 -5.88 23.33 -7.29
CA GLU A 213 -5.99 22.09 -8.06
C GLU A 213 -5.10 22.16 -9.29
N LEU A 214 -4.22 21.17 -9.43
CA LEU A 214 -3.11 21.16 -10.37
C LEU A 214 -3.09 19.83 -11.14
N ILE A 215 -2.45 19.82 -12.30
CA ILE A 215 -2.00 18.59 -12.97
C ILE A 215 -0.47 18.60 -12.98
N SER A 216 0.14 17.50 -12.57
CA SER A 216 1.60 17.32 -12.69
C SER A 216 2.07 17.32 -14.15
N ASP A 217 3.37 17.53 -14.34
CA ASP A 217 4.01 17.33 -15.63
C ASP A 217 4.15 15.83 -16.00
N ALA A 218 4.89 15.54 -17.07
CA ALA A 218 5.10 14.16 -17.53
C ALA A 218 5.94 13.32 -16.56
N ASP A 219 6.75 13.96 -15.69
CA ASP A 219 7.59 13.30 -14.70
C ASP A 219 6.89 13.15 -13.34
N GLY A 220 5.65 13.61 -13.23
CA GLY A 220 4.88 13.56 -11.98
C GLY A 220 5.13 14.74 -11.04
N ALA A 221 5.84 15.77 -11.49
CA ALA A 221 6.22 16.89 -10.66
C ALA A 221 5.20 18.05 -10.74
N VAL A 222 4.99 18.67 -9.59
CA VAL A 222 4.46 20.03 -9.46
C VAL A 222 5.47 20.84 -8.67
N VAL A 223 5.88 21.98 -9.20
CA VAL A 223 6.83 22.88 -8.54
C VAL A 223 6.18 24.24 -8.34
N LEU A 224 6.17 24.68 -7.08
CA LEU A 224 5.59 25.94 -6.63
C LEU A 224 6.70 26.77 -5.98
N THR A 225 6.62 28.09 -6.12
CA THR A 225 7.38 29.02 -5.29
C THR A 225 6.42 29.57 -4.26
N LEU A 226 6.68 29.27 -2.98
CA LEU A 226 5.94 29.80 -1.85
C LEU A 226 6.76 30.92 -1.21
N THR A 227 6.21 32.12 -1.19
CA THR A 227 6.80 33.29 -0.52
C THR A 227 5.99 33.62 0.72
N VAL A 228 6.65 33.86 1.85
CA VAL A 228 6.01 34.22 3.11
C VAL A 228 6.76 35.40 3.72
N ALA A 229 6.08 36.53 3.88
CA ALA A 229 6.72 37.74 4.39
C ALA A 229 6.97 37.64 5.91
N GLY A 230 8.24 37.76 6.30
CA GLY A 230 8.67 37.73 7.70
C GLY A 230 8.55 36.37 8.39
N ALA A 231 8.92 36.36 9.67
CA ALA A 231 9.02 35.12 10.44
C ALA A 231 7.68 34.38 10.52
N ALA A 232 7.67 33.13 10.03
CA ALA A 232 6.46 32.32 9.95
C ALA A 232 6.76 30.82 9.98
N SER A 233 5.72 30.04 10.25
CA SER A 233 5.72 28.58 10.18
C SER A 233 4.59 28.12 9.27
N ARG A 234 4.90 27.28 8.28
CA ARG A 234 3.90 26.74 7.34
C ARG A 234 4.14 25.25 7.09
N TYR A 235 3.09 24.62 6.60
CA TYR A 235 3.10 23.27 6.03
C TYR A 235 2.58 23.38 4.60
N VAL A 236 3.21 22.67 3.66
CA VAL A 236 2.62 22.42 2.35
C VAL A 236 2.07 21.01 2.36
N LEU A 237 0.80 20.90 2.04
CA LEU A 237 0.06 19.66 2.00
C LEU A 237 -0.34 19.38 0.56
N ALA A 238 -0.26 18.12 0.16
CA ALA A 238 -0.67 17.67 -1.16
C ALA A 238 -1.59 16.45 -1.03
N GLU A 239 -2.69 16.45 -1.77
CA GLU A 239 -3.64 15.35 -1.85
C GLU A 239 -3.58 14.67 -3.22
N HIS A 240 -3.53 13.34 -3.19
CA HIS A 240 -3.70 12.47 -4.34
C HIS A 240 -4.55 11.27 -3.95
N ASP A 241 -5.61 11.00 -4.71
CA ASP A 241 -6.57 9.90 -4.46
C ASP A 241 -7.07 9.83 -3.01
N GLY A 242 -7.42 10.98 -2.43
CA GLY A 242 -7.95 11.08 -1.07
C GLY A 242 -6.92 10.90 0.05
N ARG A 243 -5.62 10.81 -0.27
CA ARG A 243 -4.54 10.74 0.72
C ARG A 243 -3.80 12.06 0.78
N VAL A 244 -3.52 12.52 1.99
CA VAL A 244 -2.79 13.78 2.24
C VAL A 244 -1.35 13.50 2.65
N PHE A 245 -0.42 14.23 2.04
CA PHE A 245 1.01 14.16 2.26
C PHE A 245 1.51 15.54 2.71
N SER A 246 2.43 15.57 3.67
CA SER A 246 2.93 16.80 4.28
C SER A 246 4.40 17.03 3.98
N SER A 247 4.78 18.30 3.78
CA SER A 247 6.18 18.72 3.74
C SER A 247 6.90 18.60 5.08
N GLY A 248 6.14 18.40 6.17
CA GLY A 248 6.61 18.75 7.51
C GLY A 248 6.67 20.26 7.72
N LEU A 249 7.16 20.67 8.89
CA LEU A 249 7.24 22.08 9.28
C LEU A 249 8.30 22.82 8.46
N LEU A 250 7.88 23.88 7.79
CA LEU A 250 8.74 24.85 7.12
C LEU A 250 8.78 26.15 7.93
N THR A 251 9.97 26.72 8.09
CA THR A 251 10.18 27.97 8.84
C THR A 251 10.73 29.05 7.91
N TRP A 252 10.27 30.29 8.14
CA TRP A 252 10.78 31.51 7.51
C TRP A 252 11.40 32.39 8.58
N SER A 253 12.48 33.09 8.24
CA SER A 253 13.27 33.90 9.18
C SER A 253 13.19 35.39 8.90
#